data_AF-A0A521VIY5-F1
#
_entry.id   AF-A0A521VIY5-F1
#
_cell.length_a   1.000
_cell.length_b   1.000
_cell.length_c   1.000
_cell.angle_alpha   90.00
_cell.angle_beta   90.00
_cell.angle_gamma   90.00
#
_symmetry.space_group_name_H-M   'P 1'
#
loop_
_entity.id
_entity.type
_entity.pdbx_description
1 polymer ?
#
loop_
_entity_poly.entity_id
_entity_poly.type
_entity_poly.pdbx_seq_one_letter_code
_entity_poly.pdbx_strand_id
1 'polypeptide(L)'
;MKHFPLLAAFCSLSAAHLAAVLFQWAPGVYLTKPLLLSILATWFFLQTKNSSSKFGRFMLTGLVCSIAGDIFLMFNKENFFLLGLGSFLLTHLSYIAAFSLYPSFKNGAVRQQPLLALPLLLFLPLMSWYLWSDLPIPFQVPVLAYSGALTLMALSSLNMSRRVAKQTAMLLVWGAVLFVLSDSMIAVEKFKTTGLPPVFMQFCIMSTYLTGQYLLAKGSVLANQEI
;
A
#
# COMPACT_ATOMS: atom_id res chain seq x y z
N MET A 1 -22.23 1.54 12.69
CA MET A 1 -20.83 1.88 12.40
C MET A 1 -20.65 3.38 12.54
N LYS A 2 -19.96 3.88 13.58
CA LYS A 2 -20.05 5.29 14.02
C LYS A 2 -19.44 6.35 13.07
N HIS A 3 -18.85 5.98 11.93
CA HIS A 3 -18.24 6.94 10.99
C HIS A 3 -18.47 6.58 9.51
N PHE A 4 -19.66 6.08 9.16
CA PHE A 4 -20.09 5.87 7.77
C PHE A 4 -19.87 7.07 6.81
N PRO A 5 -20.11 8.34 7.19
CA PRO A 5 -19.94 9.45 6.26
C PRO A 5 -18.51 9.64 5.75
N LEU A 6 -17.48 9.29 6.54
CA LEU A 6 -16.09 9.41 6.10
C LEU A 6 -15.72 8.36 5.03
N LEU A 7 -16.26 7.14 5.14
CA LEU A 7 -16.07 6.13 4.09
C LEU A 7 -16.80 6.50 2.82
N ALA A 8 -18.03 7.03 2.93
CA ALA A 8 -18.74 7.57 1.78
C ALA A 8 -17.94 8.70 1.12
N ALA A 9 -17.41 9.64 1.90
CA ALA A 9 -16.55 10.71 1.41
C ALA A 9 -15.28 10.18 0.73
N PHE A 10 -14.62 9.17 1.31
CA PHE A 10 -13.47 8.50 0.69
C PHE A 10 -13.83 7.86 -0.66
N CYS A 11 -14.95 7.14 -0.74
CA CYS A 11 -15.42 6.53 -1.99
C CYS A 11 -15.78 7.59 -3.05
N SER A 12 -16.49 8.65 -2.68
CA SER A 12 -16.82 9.76 -3.57
C SER A 12 -15.57 10.48 -4.07
N LEU A 13 -14.62 10.76 -3.17
CA LEU A 13 -13.35 11.39 -3.52
C LEU A 13 -12.49 10.49 -4.41
N SER A 14 -12.49 9.18 -4.18
CA SER A 14 -11.80 8.19 -5.02
C SER A 14 -12.37 8.19 -6.44
N ALA A 15 -13.70 8.18 -6.57
CA ALA A 15 -14.36 8.27 -7.88
C ALA A 15 -14.04 9.59 -8.59
N ALA A 16 -14.07 10.71 -7.87
CA ALA A 16 -13.70 12.01 -8.40
C ALA A 16 -12.22 12.08 -8.84
N HIS A 17 -11.31 11.48 -8.06
CA HIS A 17 -9.89 11.40 -8.42
C HIS A 17 -9.68 10.56 -9.68
N LEU A 18 -10.29 9.38 -9.75
CA LEU A 18 -10.19 8.51 -10.93
C LEU A 18 -10.79 9.18 -12.17
N ALA A 19 -11.92 9.89 -12.03
CA ALA A 19 -12.47 10.69 -13.11
C ALA A 19 -11.49 11.81 -13.53
N ALA A 20 -10.89 12.53 -12.58
CA ALA A 20 -9.89 13.54 -12.87
C ALA A 20 -8.68 12.97 -13.63
N VAL A 21 -8.23 11.75 -13.30
CA VAL A 21 -7.19 11.04 -14.05
C VAL A 21 -7.65 10.73 -15.48
N LEU A 22 -8.85 10.15 -15.65
CA LEU A 22 -9.39 9.79 -16.97
C LEU A 22 -9.58 11.00 -17.89
N PHE A 23 -10.06 12.12 -17.35
CA PHE A 23 -10.24 13.38 -18.08
C PHE A 23 -8.96 14.22 -18.15
N GLN A 24 -7.82 13.71 -17.66
CA GLN A 24 -6.54 14.41 -17.60
C GLN A 24 -6.62 15.80 -16.91
N TRP A 25 -7.52 15.95 -15.94
CA TRP A 25 -7.74 17.18 -15.22
C TRP A 25 -6.74 17.35 -14.08
N ALA A 26 -5.57 17.91 -14.40
CA ALA A 26 -4.46 18.11 -13.47
C ALA A 26 -4.87 18.79 -12.14
N PRO A 27 -5.54 19.97 -12.11
CA PRO A 27 -5.94 20.59 -10.85
C PRO A 27 -6.77 19.68 -9.94
N GLY A 28 -7.66 18.87 -10.53
CA GLY A 28 -8.44 17.87 -9.81
C GLY A 28 -7.56 16.80 -9.17
N VAL A 29 -6.58 16.26 -9.91
CA VAL A 29 -5.61 15.28 -9.39
C VAL A 29 -4.80 15.88 -8.23
N TYR A 30 -4.29 17.11 -8.38
CA TYR A 30 -3.48 17.77 -7.35
C TYR A 30 -4.26 18.06 -6.06
N LEU A 31 -5.54 18.42 -6.18
CA LEU A 31 -6.39 18.70 -5.03
C LEU A 31 -6.84 17.43 -4.31
N THR A 32 -7.23 16.41 -5.08
CA THR A 32 -7.84 15.19 -4.52
C THR A 32 -6.80 14.23 -3.93
N LYS A 33 -5.59 14.11 -4.53
CA LYS A 33 -4.61 13.08 -4.15
C LYS A 33 -4.19 13.16 -2.67
N PRO A 34 -3.82 14.32 -2.09
CA PRO A 34 -3.47 14.40 -0.66
C PRO A 34 -4.65 14.11 0.27
N LEU A 35 -5.87 14.42 -0.17
CA LEU A 35 -7.08 14.28 0.62
C LEU A 35 -7.54 12.81 0.75
N LEU A 36 -7.26 11.96 -0.24
CA LEU A 36 -7.68 10.55 -0.27
C LEU A 36 -7.24 9.80 0.99
N LEU A 37 -5.92 9.72 1.21
CA LEU A 37 -5.40 9.01 2.37
C LEU A 37 -5.55 9.80 3.67
N SER A 38 -5.67 11.13 3.62
CA SER A 38 -5.98 11.94 4.81
C SER A 38 -7.36 11.59 5.39
N ILE A 39 -8.38 11.43 4.53
CA ILE A 39 -9.72 11.00 4.97
C ILE A 39 -9.67 9.57 5.49
N LEU A 40 -8.97 8.67 4.80
CA LEU A 40 -8.85 7.27 5.23
C LEU A 40 -8.12 7.14 6.57
N ALA A 41 -7.02 7.87 6.77
CA ALA A 41 -6.26 7.92 8.02
C ALA A 41 -7.10 8.50 9.16
N THR A 42 -7.88 9.56 8.90
CA THR A 42 -8.81 10.14 9.88
C THR A 42 -9.88 9.13 10.28
N TRP A 43 -10.48 8.45 9.30
CA TRP A 43 -11.44 7.39 9.57
C TRP A 43 -10.82 6.26 10.41
N PHE A 44 -9.63 5.79 10.04
CA PHE A 44 -8.91 4.75 10.77
C PHE A 44 -8.62 5.16 12.22
N PHE A 45 -8.11 6.38 12.42
CA PHE A 45 -7.85 6.94 13.74
C PHE A 45 -9.10 6.98 14.60
N LEU A 46 -10.22 7.50 14.08
CA LEU A 46 -11.47 7.59 14.84
C LEU A 46 -12.01 6.21 15.26
N GLN A 47 -11.76 5.18 14.46
CA GLN A 47 -12.17 3.80 14.75
C GLN A 47 -11.26 3.10 15.75
N THR A 48 -10.00 3.54 15.89
CA THR A 48 -9.00 2.89 16.75
C THR A 48 -8.57 3.71 17.95
N LYS A 49 -8.94 5.00 18.04
CA LYS A 49 -8.47 5.93 19.10
C LYS A 49 -8.73 5.49 20.54
N ASN A 50 -9.79 4.69 20.77
CA ASN A 50 -10.13 4.19 22.10
C ASN A 50 -9.34 2.94 22.48
N SER A 51 -8.66 2.32 21.52
CA SER A 51 -7.77 1.19 21.72
C SER A 51 -6.34 1.73 21.75
N SER A 52 -5.67 1.66 22.90
CA SER A 52 -4.28 2.10 23.07
C SER A 52 -3.26 1.12 22.45
N SER A 53 -3.66 0.38 21.42
CA SER A 53 -2.86 -0.70 20.84
C SER A 53 -1.62 -0.18 20.11
N LYS A 54 -0.51 -0.91 20.23
CA LYS A 54 0.70 -0.66 19.43
C LYS A 54 0.42 -0.88 17.94
N PHE A 55 -0.43 -1.86 17.63
CA PHE A 55 -0.87 -2.20 16.28
C PHE A 55 -1.51 -1.01 15.55
N GLY A 56 -2.53 -0.40 16.15
CA GLY A 56 -3.23 0.75 15.57
C GLY A 56 -2.29 1.93 15.34
N ARG A 57 -1.36 2.18 16.26
CA ARG A 57 -0.35 3.24 16.10
C ARG A 57 0.57 3.01 14.90
N PHE A 58 1.10 1.80 14.73
CA PHE A 58 1.93 1.49 13.56
C PHE A 58 1.14 1.56 12.24
N MET A 59 -0.10 1.09 12.21
CA MET A 59 -0.95 1.23 11.03
C MET A 59 -1.21 2.72 10.70
N LEU A 60 -1.51 3.55 11.70
CA LEU A 60 -1.74 4.98 11.48
C LEU A 60 -0.46 5.69 11.00
N THR A 61 0.70 5.39 11.59
CA THR A 61 1.99 5.94 11.13
C THR A 61 2.23 5.59 9.67
N GLY A 62 1.96 4.35 9.25
CA GLY A 62 2.11 3.94 7.86
C GLY A 62 1.19 4.73 6.92
N LEU A 63 -0.08 4.92 7.29
CA LEU A 63 -1.02 5.75 6.51
C LEU A 63 -0.53 7.20 6.37
N VAL A 64 0.01 7.79 7.45
CA VAL A 64 0.57 9.15 7.41
C VAL A 64 1.80 9.22 6.50
N CYS A 65 2.70 8.23 6.57
CA CYS A 65 3.83 8.14 5.65
C CYS A 65 3.39 7.98 4.19
N SER A 66 2.30 7.25 3.93
CA SER A 66 1.74 7.11 2.58
C SER A 66 1.21 8.44 2.04
N ILE A 67 0.60 9.28 2.87
CA ILE A 67 0.19 10.65 2.47
C ILE A 67 1.40 11.46 2.00
N ALA A 68 2.51 11.41 2.75
CA ALA A 68 3.75 12.08 2.35
C ALA A 68 4.28 11.51 1.02
N GLY A 69 4.25 10.18 0.86
CA GLY A 69 4.63 9.51 -0.39
C GLY A 69 3.81 9.99 -1.59
N ASP A 70 2.49 10.03 -1.44
CA ASP A 70 1.57 10.50 -2.48
C ASP A 70 1.85 11.94 -2.90
N ILE A 71 2.13 12.83 -1.93
CA ILE A 71 2.48 14.22 -2.18
C ILE A 71 3.81 14.33 -2.92
N PHE A 72 4.85 13.61 -2.50
CA PHE A 72 6.14 13.67 -3.17
C PHE A 72 6.06 13.14 -4.61
N LEU A 73 5.31 12.06 -4.86
CA LEU A 73 5.13 11.51 -6.22
C LEU A 73 4.34 12.42 -7.17
N MET A 74 3.72 13.50 -6.69
CA MET A 74 3.05 14.48 -7.57
C MET A 74 4.04 15.35 -8.34
N PHE A 75 5.26 15.51 -7.84
CA PHE A 75 6.26 16.37 -8.47
C PHE A 75 7.13 15.57 -9.41
N ASN A 76 7.14 15.95 -10.69
CA ASN A 76 7.88 15.24 -11.73
C ASN A 76 9.39 15.56 -11.70
N LYS A 77 10.08 15.12 -10.64
CA LYS A 77 11.52 15.28 -10.42
C LYS A 77 12.08 14.05 -9.72
N GLU A 78 13.30 13.65 -10.08
CA GLU A 78 13.94 12.43 -9.54
C GLU A 78 14.08 12.44 -8.02
N ASN A 79 14.49 13.56 -7.43
CA ASN A 79 14.60 13.70 -5.97
C ASN A 79 13.25 13.49 -5.27
N PHE A 80 12.17 13.99 -5.87
CA PHE A 80 10.82 13.80 -5.33
C PHE A 80 10.34 12.36 -5.47
N PHE A 81 10.72 11.66 -6.55
CA PHE A 81 10.47 10.23 -6.67
C PHE A 81 11.19 9.43 -5.56
N LEU A 82 12.46 9.74 -5.27
CA LEU A 82 13.21 9.10 -4.17
C LEU A 82 12.59 9.40 -2.79
N LEU A 83 12.15 10.63 -2.54
CA LEU A 83 11.44 10.99 -1.31
C LEU A 83 10.10 10.26 -1.19
N GLY A 84 9.37 10.13 -2.29
CA GLY A 84 8.15 9.33 -2.37
C GLY A 84 8.41 7.85 -2.05
N LEU A 85 9.40 7.26 -2.71
CA LEU A 85 9.84 5.88 -2.47
C LEU A 85 10.25 5.65 -1.02
N GLY A 86 11.01 6.57 -0.42
CA GLY A 86 11.39 6.52 0.99
C GLY A 86 10.20 6.60 1.94
N SER A 87 9.20 7.43 1.63
CA SER A 87 7.99 7.56 2.44
C SER A 87 7.12 6.30 2.37
N PHE A 88 6.99 5.69 1.20
CA PHE A 88 6.33 4.39 1.07
C PHE A 88 7.14 3.25 1.69
N LEU A 89 8.48 3.29 1.67
CA LEU A 89 9.31 2.35 2.41
C LEU A 89 8.98 2.42 3.91
N LEU A 90 8.89 3.62 4.48
CA LEU A 90 8.49 3.80 5.88
C LEU A 90 7.06 3.29 6.14
N THR A 91 6.14 3.45 5.17
CA THR A 91 4.80 2.83 5.24
C THR A 91 4.91 1.32 5.41
N HIS A 92 5.66 0.66 4.53
CA HIS A 92 5.79 -0.80 4.53
C HIS A 92 6.45 -1.31 5.81
N LEU A 93 7.51 -0.64 6.28
CA LEU A 93 8.17 -0.96 7.54
C LEU A 93 7.22 -0.81 8.74
N SER A 94 6.39 0.23 8.74
CA SER A 94 5.38 0.43 9.79
C SER A 94 4.32 -0.67 9.78
N TYR A 95 3.83 -1.06 8.60
CA TYR A 95 2.87 -2.16 8.47
C TYR A 95 3.49 -3.51 8.85
N ILE A 96 4.75 -3.77 8.48
CA ILE A 96 5.50 -4.95 8.94
C ILE A 96 5.58 -4.96 10.47
N ALA A 97 5.92 -3.83 11.10
CA ALA A 97 5.98 -3.72 12.56
C ALA A 97 4.61 -4.01 13.20
N ALA A 98 3.52 -3.49 12.63
CA ALA A 98 2.16 -3.80 13.09
C ALA A 98 1.86 -5.31 13.00
N PHE A 99 2.04 -5.90 11.82
CA PHE A 99 1.74 -7.30 11.55
C PHE A 99 2.64 -8.26 12.32
N SER A 100 3.85 -7.84 12.70
CA SER A 100 4.82 -8.66 13.44
C SER A 100 4.58 -8.69 14.96
N LEU A 101 3.65 -7.89 15.49
CA LEU A 101 3.35 -7.90 16.94
C LEU A 101 2.71 -9.21 17.43
N TYR A 102 2.10 -9.99 16.53
CA TYR A 102 1.24 -11.13 16.90
C TYR A 102 1.65 -12.50 16.30
N PRO A 103 2.60 -12.59 15.35
CA PRO A 103 3.26 -13.84 14.98
C PRO A 103 4.74 -13.91 15.39
N SER A 104 5.19 -15.12 15.75
CA SER A 104 6.57 -15.53 15.48
C SER A 104 6.59 -16.18 14.09
N PHE A 105 7.54 -15.80 13.22
CA PHE A 105 7.75 -16.45 11.90
C PHE A 105 7.79 -17.99 11.98
N LYS A 106 8.14 -18.54 13.16
CA LYS A 106 8.17 -19.98 13.43
C LYS A 106 6.81 -20.67 13.36
N ASN A 107 5.70 -19.96 13.58
CA ASN A 107 4.33 -20.51 13.60
C ASN A 107 3.38 -19.88 12.55
N GLY A 108 3.91 -19.03 11.65
CA GLY A 108 3.12 -18.29 10.66
C GLY A 108 2.64 -19.12 9.47
N ALA A 109 1.66 -18.58 8.72
CA ALA A 109 1.09 -19.19 7.52
C ALA A 109 2.13 -19.52 6.45
N VAL A 110 3.17 -18.68 6.29
CA VAL A 110 4.24 -18.87 5.30
C VAL A 110 4.98 -20.21 5.52
N ARG A 111 5.24 -20.59 6.78
CA ARG A 111 5.92 -21.86 7.08
C ARG A 111 5.00 -23.07 6.90
N GLN A 112 3.73 -22.92 7.26
CA GLN A 112 2.77 -24.04 7.25
C GLN A 112 2.15 -24.28 5.87
N GLN A 113 2.08 -23.25 5.02
CA GLN A 113 1.54 -23.29 3.67
C GLN A 113 2.45 -22.50 2.72
N PRO A 114 3.68 -23.00 2.45
CA PRO A 114 4.66 -22.29 1.64
C PRO A 114 4.16 -22.00 0.22
N LEU A 115 3.25 -22.83 -0.30
CA LEU A 115 2.62 -22.63 -1.60
C LEU A 115 1.79 -21.33 -1.69
N LEU A 116 1.17 -20.88 -0.59
CA LEU A 116 0.44 -19.61 -0.56
C LEU A 116 1.39 -18.41 -0.57
N ALA A 117 2.60 -18.57 -0.03
CA ALA A 117 3.62 -17.53 -0.01
C ALA A 117 4.45 -17.50 -1.30
N LEU A 118 4.45 -18.59 -2.07
CA LEU A 118 5.29 -18.75 -3.27
C LEU A 118 5.15 -17.61 -4.28
N PRO A 119 3.93 -17.11 -4.63
CA PRO A 119 3.82 -15.99 -5.56
C PRO A 119 4.49 -14.71 -5.05
N LEU A 120 4.39 -14.43 -3.74
CA LEU A 120 5.03 -13.27 -3.11
C LEU A 120 6.54 -13.46 -2.98
N LEU A 121 7.01 -14.68 -2.71
CA LEU A 121 8.45 -14.97 -2.65
C LEU A 121 9.12 -14.86 -4.03
N LEU A 122 8.42 -15.26 -5.09
CA LEU A 122 8.91 -15.12 -6.46
C LEU A 122 8.77 -13.69 -7.00
N PHE A 123 7.87 -12.88 -6.45
CA PHE A 123 7.66 -11.50 -6.87
C PHE A 123 8.95 -10.68 -6.85
N LEU A 124 9.67 -10.66 -5.73
CA LEU A 124 10.90 -9.87 -5.56
C LEU A 124 11.97 -10.20 -6.63
N PRO A 125 12.42 -11.46 -6.79
CA PRO A 125 13.46 -11.77 -7.77
C PRO A 125 12.98 -11.56 -9.21
N LEU A 126 11.72 -11.89 -9.52
CA LEU A 126 11.18 -11.71 -10.88
C LEU A 126 11.07 -10.24 -11.27
N MET A 127 10.53 -9.38 -10.39
CA MET A 127 10.45 -7.95 -10.67
C MET A 127 11.82 -7.29 -10.69
N SER A 128 12.72 -7.69 -9.79
CA SER A 128 14.09 -7.17 -9.79
C SER A 128 14.81 -7.53 -11.08
N TRP A 129 14.71 -8.78 -11.52
CA TRP A 129 15.27 -9.23 -12.80
C TRP A 129 14.66 -8.50 -13.99
N TYR A 130 13.33 -8.34 -14.01
CA TYR A 130 12.62 -7.67 -15.09
C TYR A 130 13.04 -6.20 -15.24
N LEU A 131 13.27 -5.48 -14.14
CA LEU A 131 13.64 -4.06 -14.14
C LEU A 131 15.15 -3.81 -14.24
N TRP A 132 16.00 -4.82 -13.97
CA TRP A 132 17.44 -4.62 -13.74
C TRP A 132 18.17 -3.88 -14.86
N SER A 133 17.91 -4.25 -16.12
CA SER A 133 18.58 -3.66 -17.29
C SER A 133 18.22 -2.20 -17.53
N ASP A 134 17.04 -1.77 -17.06
CA ASP A 134 16.48 -0.44 -17.32
C ASP A 134 16.67 0.51 -16.13
N LEU A 135 17.11 0.00 -14.98
CA LEU A 135 17.32 0.78 -13.76
C LEU A 135 18.63 1.57 -13.81
N PRO A 136 18.59 2.92 -13.73
CA PRO A 136 19.81 3.70 -13.57
C PRO A 136 20.48 3.37 -12.24
N ILE A 137 21.82 3.40 -12.23
CA ILE A 137 22.66 3.00 -11.07
C ILE A 137 22.17 3.60 -9.73
N PRO A 138 21.80 4.90 -9.63
CA PRO A 138 21.32 5.48 -8.37
C PRO A 138 20.03 4.87 -7.83
N PHE A 139 19.20 4.24 -8.67
CA PHE A 139 17.90 3.67 -8.30
C PHE A 139 17.97 2.18 -7.95
N GLN A 140 19.03 1.47 -8.32
CA GLN A 140 19.12 0.02 -8.12
C GLN A 140 18.97 -0.38 -6.64
N VAL A 141 19.78 0.22 -5.76
CA VAL A 141 19.73 -0.08 -4.32
C VAL A 141 18.41 0.38 -3.69
N PRO A 142 17.92 1.63 -3.90
CA PRO A 142 16.63 2.05 -3.38
C PRO A 142 15.46 1.17 -3.81
N VAL A 143 15.38 0.80 -5.10
CA VAL A 143 14.29 -0.01 -5.64
C VAL A 143 14.34 -1.44 -5.11
N LEU A 144 15.53 -2.04 -4.95
CA LEU A 144 15.67 -3.36 -4.33
C LEU A 144 15.24 -3.35 -2.86
N ALA A 145 15.74 -2.37 -2.08
CA ALA A 145 15.38 -2.24 -0.67
C ALA A 145 13.86 -2.03 -0.50
N TYR A 146 13.28 -1.17 -1.35
CA TYR A 146 11.85 -0.93 -1.41
C TYR A 146 11.06 -2.21 -1.72
N SER A 147 11.42 -2.91 -2.79
CA SER A 147 10.74 -4.12 -3.24
C SER A 147 10.82 -5.22 -2.18
N GLY A 148 11.94 -5.32 -1.48
CA GLY A 148 12.12 -6.24 -0.35
C GLY A 148 11.17 -5.93 0.81
N ALA A 149 11.06 -4.66 1.21
CA ALA A 149 10.12 -4.24 2.24
C ALA A 149 8.65 -4.44 1.84
N LEU A 150 8.30 -4.11 0.60
CA LEU A 150 6.96 -4.33 0.04
C LEU A 150 6.58 -5.83 0.07
N THR A 151 7.51 -6.69 -0.35
CA THR A 151 7.34 -8.15 -0.31
C THR A 151 7.18 -8.66 1.12
N LEU A 152 8.03 -8.18 2.04
CA LEU A 152 7.98 -8.57 3.44
C LEU A 152 6.69 -8.10 4.12
N MET A 153 6.16 -6.93 3.76
CA MET A 153 4.86 -6.43 4.23
C MET A 153 3.74 -7.37 3.79
N ALA A 154 3.72 -7.77 2.51
CA ALA A 154 2.73 -8.71 2.00
C ALA A 154 2.81 -10.08 2.70
N LEU A 155 4.02 -10.62 2.88
CA LEU A 155 4.24 -11.88 3.61
C LEU A 155 3.84 -11.76 5.10
N SER A 156 4.05 -10.61 5.71
CA SER A 156 3.66 -10.35 7.10
C SER A 156 2.13 -10.33 7.24
N SER A 157 1.41 -9.74 6.26
CA SER A 157 -0.06 -9.77 6.23
C SER A 157 -0.60 -11.21 6.12
N LEU A 158 0.04 -12.03 5.29
CA LEU A 158 -0.29 -13.46 5.15
C LEU A 158 -0.02 -14.24 6.44
N ASN A 159 1.08 -13.94 7.14
CA ASN A 159 1.37 -14.59 8.42
C ASN A 159 0.34 -14.23 9.50
N MET A 160 -0.11 -12.98 9.53
CA MET A 160 -1.14 -12.50 10.46
C MET A 160 -2.50 -13.16 10.21
N SER A 161 -2.78 -13.59 8.97
CA SER A 161 -4.06 -14.14 8.52
C SER A 161 -4.58 -15.35 9.33
N ARG A 162 -3.72 -16.02 10.11
CA ARG A 162 -4.08 -17.18 10.95
C ARG A 162 -4.52 -16.83 12.37
N ARG A 163 -4.38 -15.56 12.78
CA ARG A 163 -4.74 -15.09 14.14
C ARG A 163 -6.05 -14.31 14.17
N VAL A 164 -6.56 -13.97 12.99
CA VAL A 164 -7.77 -13.20 12.80
C VAL A 164 -8.82 -14.05 12.09
N ALA A 165 -10.07 -13.63 12.17
CA ALA A 165 -11.17 -14.22 11.43
C ALA A 165 -10.86 -14.23 9.92
N LYS A 166 -11.39 -15.23 9.21
CA LYS A 166 -11.15 -15.44 7.78
C LYS A 166 -11.47 -14.19 6.96
N GLN A 167 -12.54 -13.46 7.29
CA GLN A 167 -12.92 -12.23 6.60
C GLN A 167 -11.84 -11.15 6.77
N THR A 168 -11.36 -10.93 8.01
CA THR A 168 -10.31 -9.97 8.34
C THR A 168 -9.00 -10.31 7.65
N ALA A 169 -8.62 -11.60 7.66
CA ALA A 169 -7.48 -12.13 6.91
C ALA A 169 -7.56 -11.82 5.42
N MET A 170 -8.72 -12.04 4.78
CA MET A 170 -8.90 -11.77 3.36
C MET A 170 -8.73 -10.29 3.02
N LEU A 171 -9.25 -9.38 3.85
CA LEU A 171 -9.07 -7.93 3.65
C LEU A 171 -7.58 -7.54 3.71
N LEU A 172 -6.85 -8.02 4.71
CA LEU A 172 -5.43 -7.70 4.88
C LEU A 172 -4.58 -8.24 3.72
N VAL A 173 -4.77 -9.51 3.35
CA VAL A 173 -3.99 -10.16 2.29
C VAL A 173 -4.29 -9.55 0.92
N TRP A 174 -5.56 -9.41 0.55
CA TRP A 174 -5.91 -8.79 -0.74
C TRP A 174 -5.53 -7.32 -0.79
N GLY A 175 -5.62 -6.61 0.33
CA GLY A 175 -5.14 -5.23 0.43
C GLY A 175 -3.63 -5.13 0.16
N ALA A 176 -2.84 -6.01 0.75
CA ALA A 176 -1.39 -6.07 0.51
C ALA A 176 -1.05 -6.46 -0.93
N VAL A 177 -1.76 -7.44 -1.52
CA VAL A 177 -1.57 -7.84 -2.92
C VAL A 177 -1.86 -6.69 -3.88
N LEU A 178 -2.95 -5.94 -3.67
CA LEU A 178 -3.27 -4.77 -4.50
C LEU A 178 -2.24 -3.66 -4.35
N PHE A 179 -1.66 -3.47 -3.16
CA PHE A 179 -0.55 -2.54 -2.95
C PHE A 179 0.68 -2.98 -3.75
N VAL A 180 1.05 -4.26 -3.68
CA VAL A 180 2.14 -4.83 -4.48
C VAL A 180 1.92 -4.58 -5.98
N LEU A 181 0.70 -4.81 -6.48
CA LEU A 181 0.34 -4.58 -7.88
C LEU A 181 0.43 -3.09 -8.26
N SER A 182 -0.08 -2.18 -7.42
CA SER A 182 0.04 -0.73 -7.60
C SER A 182 1.49 -0.30 -7.78
N ASP A 183 2.35 -0.67 -6.83
CA ASP A 183 3.74 -0.23 -6.82
C ASP A 183 4.56 -0.84 -7.96
N SER A 184 4.21 -2.07 -8.35
CA SER A 184 4.80 -2.70 -9.54
C SER A 184 4.50 -1.91 -10.80
N MET A 185 3.25 -1.45 -10.95
CA MET A 185 2.85 -0.61 -12.07
C MET A 185 3.55 0.76 -12.04
N ILE A 186 3.75 1.37 -10.86
CA ILE A 186 4.54 2.61 -10.72
C ILE A 186 5.99 2.39 -11.17
N ALA A 187 6.64 1.30 -10.71
CA ALA A 187 8.01 1.00 -11.09
C ALA A 187 8.15 0.77 -12.61
N VAL A 188 7.20 0.04 -13.19
CA VAL A 188 7.16 -0.22 -14.63
C VAL A 188 6.91 1.06 -15.43
N GLU A 189 5.96 1.92 -15.02
CA GLU A 189 5.71 3.22 -15.67
C GLU A 189 6.94 4.13 -15.59
N LYS A 190 7.68 4.09 -14.47
CA LYS A 190 8.84 4.94 -14.24
C LYS A 190 10.08 4.53 -15.04
N PHE A 191 10.35 3.23 -15.13
CA PHE A 191 11.62 2.71 -15.64
C PHE A 191 11.52 1.99 -16.98
N LYS A 192 10.31 1.63 -17.45
CA LYS A 192 10.12 0.95 -18.73
C LYS A 192 9.18 1.70 -19.66
N THR A 193 9.43 1.51 -20.95
CA THR A 193 8.49 1.92 -22.00
C THR A 193 7.49 0.79 -22.24
N THR A 194 6.24 0.95 -21.80
CA THR A 194 5.22 -0.11 -21.87
C THR A 194 4.33 -0.04 -23.12
N GLY A 195 4.42 1.03 -23.91
CA GLY A 195 3.53 1.29 -25.06
C GLY A 195 2.05 1.54 -24.67
N LEU A 196 1.71 1.47 -23.39
CA LEU A 196 0.37 1.74 -22.88
C LEU A 196 0.15 3.24 -22.72
N PRO A 197 -1.09 3.74 -22.90
CA PRO A 197 -1.41 5.13 -22.61
C PRO A 197 -1.12 5.48 -21.14
N PRO A 198 -0.40 6.58 -20.83
CA PRO A 198 -0.09 6.95 -19.45
C PRO A 198 -1.33 7.11 -18.56
N VAL A 199 -2.43 7.60 -19.15
CA VAL A 199 -3.73 7.74 -18.45
C VAL A 199 -4.26 6.40 -17.95
N PHE A 200 -4.13 5.34 -18.77
CA PHE A 200 -4.58 4.01 -18.40
C PHE A 200 -3.73 3.44 -17.26
N MET A 201 -2.41 3.59 -17.34
CA MET A 201 -1.49 3.17 -16.27
C MET A 201 -1.81 3.88 -14.95
N GLN A 202 -1.95 5.21 -14.98
CA GLN A 202 -2.27 6.00 -13.78
C GLN A 202 -3.63 5.64 -13.19
N PHE A 203 -4.63 5.37 -14.03
CA PHE A 203 -5.94 4.90 -13.58
C PHE A 203 -5.83 3.53 -12.88
N CYS A 204 -5.11 2.58 -13.48
CA CYS A 204 -4.90 1.25 -12.90
C CYS A 204 -4.13 1.33 -11.57
N ILE A 205 -3.05 2.10 -11.52
CA ILE A 205 -2.26 2.36 -10.30
C ILE A 205 -3.16 2.89 -9.19
N MET A 206 -3.89 3.98 -9.44
CA MET A 206 -4.72 4.59 -8.40
C MET A 206 -5.88 3.68 -7.99
N SER A 207 -6.46 2.93 -8.93
CA SER A 207 -7.56 2.00 -8.62
C SER A 207 -7.12 0.87 -7.69
N THR A 208 -5.98 0.24 -7.98
CA THR A 208 -5.43 -0.82 -7.11
C THR A 208 -4.92 -0.25 -5.80
N TYR A 209 -4.26 0.91 -5.81
CA TYR A 209 -3.77 1.60 -4.62
C TYR A 209 -4.88 1.94 -3.63
N LEU A 210 -5.91 2.65 -4.09
CA LEU A 210 -7.01 3.12 -3.22
C LEU A 210 -7.79 1.95 -2.64
N THR A 211 -8.04 0.92 -3.47
CA THR A 211 -8.69 -0.31 -3.01
C THR A 211 -7.80 -1.04 -1.99
N GLY A 212 -6.51 -1.17 -2.28
CA GLY A 212 -5.54 -1.83 -1.41
C GLY A 212 -5.44 -1.18 -0.03
N GLN A 213 -5.24 0.14 0.00
CA GLN A 213 -5.18 0.91 1.25
C GLN A 213 -6.49 0.85 2.04
N TYR A 214 -7.65 0.92 1.36
CA TYR A 214 -8.95 0.76 2.02
C TYR A 214 -9.09 -0.62 2.68
N LEU A 215 -8.75 -1.69 1.96
CA LEU A 215 -8.83 -3.05 2.48
C LEU A 215 -7.88 -3.26 3.66
N LEU A 216 -6.64 -2.75 3.57
CA LEU A 216 -5.68 -2.78 4.69
C LEU A 216 -6.19 -2.01 5.90
N ALA A 217 -6.67 -0.79 5.72
CA ALA A 217 -7.20 0.03 6.81
C ALA A 217 -8.41 -0.64 7.48
N LYS A 218 -9.36 -1.14 6.68
CA LYS A 218 -10.57 -1.82 7.20
C LYS A 218 -10.23 -3.14 7.88
N GLY A 219 -9.39 -3.96 7.26
CA GLY A 219 -8.90 -5.21 7.85
C GLY A 219 -8.20 -4.95 9.18
N SER A 220 -7.38 -3.90 9.27
CA SER A 220 -6.69 -3.54 10.50
C SER A 220 -7.63 -3.03 11.60
N VAL A 221 -8.71 -2.31 11.27
CA VAL A 221 -9.74 -1.95 12.27
C VAL A 221 -10.40 -3.20 12.86
N LEU A 222 -10.73 -4.19 12.02
CA LEU A 222 -11.34 -5.45 12.49
C LEU A 222 -10.34 -6.29 13.29
N ALA A 223 -9.11 -6.42 12.80
CA ALA A 223 -8.06 -7.15 13.49
C ALA A 223 -7.78 -6.58 14.90
N ASN A 224 -7.84 -5.26 15.04
CA ASN A 224 -7.65 -4.59 16.33
C ASN A 224 -8.80 -4.79 17.33
N GLN A 225 -9.91 -5.40 16.90
CA GLN A 225 -11.03 -5.80 17.76
C GLN A 225 -10.97 -7.29 18.12
N GLU A 226 -10.26 -8.08 17.31
CA GLU A 226 -10.11 -9.52 17.48
C GLU A 226 -8.90 -9.91 18.35
N ILE A 227 -7.96 -8.98 18.54
CA ILE A 227 -6.69 -9.15 19.26
C ILE A 227 -6.64 -8.20 20.45
#